data_AF-A0A8S2MKZ3-F1
#
_entry.id   AF-A0A8S2MKZ3-F1
#
_cell.length_a   1.000
_cell.length_b   1.000
_cell.length_c   1.000
_cell.angle_alpha   90.00
_cell.angle_beta   90.00
_cell.angle_gamma   90.00
#
_symmetry.space_group_name_H-M   'P 1'
#
loop_
_entity.id
_entity.type
_entity.pdbx_description
1 polymer ?
#
loop_
_entity_poly.entity_id
_entity_poly.type
_entity_poly.pdbx_seq_one_letter_code
_entity_poly.pdbx_strand_id
1 'polypeptide(L)'
;VLITVVQLLQYVVWKRLLFPNGMKSGRAKLYSWQCYCWWFLNRIWLLNSSNLNALLGTPFYNFYLRLCGGKVGKQVHVYTISMDTLDLLEITDYTFIEAYVQLNSFSYQDMTYQLDPIKIGANCTTGIRTVVHQGVNIKDNVLVESMSCVTGDITVTSVVDTKQVYGIKRLLSDDSTNISLRLNFLQILYQFVYILIISVINNTGLVTACLVYSSQIFPVSMSMKSYLICISIPVFWVFWLVINIVIALFVLVYIIGKVEPGNYPINSWYDIHKLWFRQLIVCNFDYSFHLFFIYSPCFPIFLRWMGARVGNNVKIAQFHRLLHAPSNLLIINDQVTTNCECMLVPHQVIDGRCIVDKITVGTGAMLTNYVTIHGGGTFVPNYSIIGSMTCYLPNKTFKDYDVIRYTSTRKPRHRSEKSRLNSNKKASKRHRKTDFKYELVKPIDPQFHPTQVRRILHTEHYRQLNGPPQTSPHPQDLPKPLELPDQQQHCPHRKLRLQPGNTIDKLHKIEPEPIKDELSLNKRCSNV
;
A
#
# COMPACT_ATOMS: atom_id res chain seq x y z
N VAL A 1 3.38 6.58 27.29
CA VAL A 1 4.82 6.78 26.94
C VAL A 1 5.67 5.56 27.28
N LEU A 2 5.75 5.11 28.54
CA LEU A 2 6.57 3.93 28.90
C LEU A 2 6.20 2.68 28.08
N ILE A 3 4.89 2.41 27.91
CA ILE A 3 4.37 1.29 27.10
C ILE A 3 4.94 1.33 25.68
N THR A 4 4.85 2.48 25.00
CA THR A 4 5.39 2.70 23.65
C THR A 4 6.88 2.43 23.57
N VAL A 5 7.65 2.91 24.55
CA VAL A 5 9.10 2.72 24.59
C VAL A 5 9.43 1.24 24.74
N VAL A 6 8.74 0.54 25.64
CA VAL A 6 8.91 -0.91 25.83
C VAL A 6 8.55 -1.69 24.56
N GLN A 7 7.44 -1.34 23.90
CA GLN A 7 6.99 -1.97 22.66
C GLN A 7 8.01 -1.80 21.52
N LEU A 8 8.55 -0.59 21.35
CA LEU A 8 9.59 -0.32 20.35
C LEU A 8 10.92 -1.03 20.68
N LEU A 9 11.33 -1.03 21.95
CA LEU A 9 12.56 -1.70 22.40
C LEU A 9 12.48 -3.22 22.27
N GLN A 10 11.29 -3.81 22.40
CA GLN A 10 11.09 -5.25 22.27
C GLN A 10 11.67 -5.79 20.96
N TYR A 11 11.44 -5.12 19.82
CA TYR A 11 12.02 -5.55 18.55
C TYR A 11 13.56 -5.58 18.60
N VAL A 12 14.17 -4.51 19.11
CA VAL A 12 15.64 -4.37 19.20
C VAL A 12 16.23 -5.46 20.09
N VAL A 13 15.60 -5.73 21.24
CA VAL A 13 16.05 -6.77 22.19
C VAL A 13 15.97 -8.15 21.55
N TRP A 14 14.82 -8.52 20.98
CA TRP A 14 14.65 -9.83 20.33
C TRP A 14 15.56 -10.00 19.12
N LYS A 15 15.75 -8.94 18.33
CA LYS A 15 16.67 -8.96 17.19
C LYS A 15 18.10 -9.25 17.64
N ARG A 16 18.59 -8.57 18.69
CA ARG A 16 19.95 -8.79 19.22
C ARG A 16 20.11 -10.17 19.86
N LEU A 17 19.06 -10.69 20.50
CA LEU A 17 19.05 -12.03 21.10
C LEU A 17 19.11 -13.13 20.03
N LEU A 18 18.28 -13.03 19.00
CA LEU A 18 18.15 -14.07 17.95
C LEU A 18 19.26 -13.99 16.91
N PHE A 19 19.71 -12.78 16.56
CA PHE A 19 20.72 -12.53 15.54
C PHE A 19 21.81 -11.56 16.04
N PRO A 20 22.69 -12.02 16.96
CA PRO A 20 23.76 -11.17 17.50
C PRO A 20 24.75 -10.71 16.43
N ASN A 21 25.02 -11.57 15.44
CA ASN A 21 25.91 -11.27 14.31
C ASN A 21 25.16 -10.73 13.07
N GLY A 22 23.88 -10.38 13.22
CA GLY A 22 23.00 -9.99 12.13
C GLY A 22 22.50 -11.17 11.28
N MET A 23 21.43 -10.93 10.51
CA MET A 23 20.93 -11.90 9.56
C MET A 23 21.90 -12.08 8.37
N LYS A 24 22.26 -13.33 8.09
CA LYS A 24 23.11 -13.67 6.94
C LYS A 24 22.28 -13.60 5.65
N SER A 25 22.82 -12.90 4.65
CA SER A 25 22.34 -12.96 3.28
C SER A 25 22.62 -14.35 2.67
N GLY A 26 21.79 -14.75 1.72
CA GLY A 26 21.95 -15.99 0.97
C GLY A 26 20.67 -16.81 0.88
N ARG A 27 20.80 -17.98 0.27
CA ARG A 27 19.71 -18.93 0.05
C ARG A 27 19.67 -19.97 1.16
N ALA A 28 18.51 -20.19 1.75
CA ALA A 28 18.29 -21.21 2.77
C ALA A 28 16.93 -21.89 2.59
N LYS A 29 16.73 -23.04 3.24
CA LYS A 29 15.46 -23.78 3.18
C LYS A 29 14.36 -23.03 3.93
N LEU A 30 13.16 -23.05 3.35
CA LEU A 30 11.95 -22.62 4.05
C LEU A 30 11.75 -23.49 5.30
N TYR A 31 11.18 -22.94 6.37
CA TYR A 31 11.03 -23.58 7.68
C TYR A 31 12.35 -23.91 8.42
N SER A 32 13.47 -23.36 7.98
CA SER A 32 14.68 -23.35 8.82
C SER A 32 14.46 -22.48 10.06
N TRP A 33 15.24 -22.75 11.12
CA TRP A 33 15.22 -21.94 12.34
C TRP A 33 15.38 -20.43 12.05
N GLN A 34 16.28 -20.07 11.13
CA GLN A 34 16.47 -18.68 10.71
C GLN A 34 15.19 -18.08 10.09
N CYS A 35 14.44 -18.85 9.29
CA CYS A 35 13.17 -18.41 8.72
C CYS A 35 12.10 -18.16 9.81
N TYR A 36 12.04 -19.02 10.83
CA TYR A 36 11.12 -18.83 11.97
C TYR A 36 11.49 -17.61 12.81
N CYS A 37 12.78 -17.42 13.11
CA CYS A 37 13.25 -16.22 13.81
C CYS A 37 12.96 -14.95 13.02
N TRP A 38 13.18 -14.96 11.71
CA TRP A 38 12.80 -13.85 10.81
C TRP A 38 11.30 -13.57 10.86
N TRP A 39 10.47 -14.61 10.71
CA TRP A 39 9.01 -14.48 10.76
C TRP A 39 8.56 -13.88 12.10
N PHE A 40 9.14 -14.33 13.21
CA PHE A 40 8.85 -13.83 14.56
C PHE A 40 9.20 -12.35 14.70
N LEU A 41 10.38 -11.93 14.22
CA LEU A 41 10.75 -10.50 14.21
C LEU A 41 9.79 -9.67 13.37
N ASN A 42 9.36 -10.19 12.21
CA ASN A 42 8.36 -9.51 11.39
C ASN A 42 6.99 -9.41 12.07
N ARG A 43 6.60 -10.40 12.89
CA ARG A 43 5.39 -10.27 13.73
C ARG A 43 5.54 -9.14 14.75
N ILE A 44 6.69 -9.05 15.46
CA ILE A 44 6.95 -7.96 16.40
C ILE A 44 6.94 -6.60 15.70
N TRP A 45 7.52 -6.51 14.51
CA TRP A 45 7.52 -5.28 13.72
C TRP A 45 6.09 -4.84 13.38
N LEU A 46 5.25 -5.75 12.90
CA LEU A 46 3.85 -5.46 12.55
C LEU A 46 3.00 -5.11 13.77
N LEU A 47 3.24 -5.75 14.93
CA LEU A 47 2.59 -5.42 16.20
C LEU A 47 2.91 -3.98 16.64
N ASN A 48 4.06 -3.45 16.24
CA ASN A 48 4.49 -2.09 16.51
C ASN A 48 4.05 -1.06 15.46
N SER A 49 3.27 -1.45 14.45
CA SER A 49 2.87 -0.57 13.33
C SER A 49 2.32 0.79 13.75
N SER A 50 1.46 0.84 14.76
CA SER A 50 0.91 2.11 15.29
C SER A 50 2.00 3.04 15.85
N ASN A 51 2.94 2.50 16.62
CA ASN A 51 4.05 3.28 17.19
C ASN A 51 5.08 3.68 16.12
N LEU A 52 5.34 2.81 15.14
CA LEU A 52 6.23 3.09 14.02
C LEU A 52 5.66 4.20 13.14
N ASN A 53 4.34 4.19 12.90
CA ASN A 53 3.63 5.24 12.15
C ASN A 53 3.80 6.63 12.77
N ALA A 54 3.92 6.74 14.10
CA ALA A 54 4.21 8.01 14.76
C ALA A 54 5.63 8.54 14.46
N LEU A 55 6.60 7.66 14.15
CA LEU A 55 7.98 8.06 13.91
C LEU A 55 8.25 8.46 12.45
N LEU A 56 7.37 8.11 11.50
CA LEU A 56 7.60 8.32 10.05
C LEU A 56 8.04 9.75 9.72
N GLY A 57 9.00 9.86 8.79
CA GLY A 57 9.55 11.14 8.33
C GLY A 57 10.42 11.89 9.33
N THR A 58 10.71 11.33 10.52
CA THR A 58 11.50 12.01 11.56
C THR A 58 12.92 11.44 11.72
N PRO A 59 13.88 12.24 12.25
CA PRO A 59 15.21 11.75 12.59
C PRO A 59 15.18 10.64 13.66
N PHE A 60 14.13 10.58 14.48
CA PHE A 60 13.93 9.51 15.48
C PHE A 60 13.70 8.16 14.83
N TYR A 61 12.98 8.12 13.69
CA TYR A 61 12.80 6.88 12.96
C TYR A 61 14.13 6.38 12.37
N ASN A 62 14.93 7.27 11.79
CA ASN A 62 16.26 6.90 11.30
C ASN A 62 17.16 6.35 12.41
N PHE A 63 17.10 6.95 13.60
CA PHE A 63 17.80 6.43 14.77
C PHE A 63 17.29 5.04 15.17
N TYR A 64 15.98 4.84 15.19
CA TYR A 64 15.37 3.54 15.49
C TYR A 64 15.75 2.47 14.45
N LEU A 65 15.72 2.78 13.16
CA LEU A 65 16.15 1.89 12.08
C LEU A 65 17.62 1.49 12.24
N ARG A 66 18.50 2.42 12.65
CA ARG A 66 19.90 2.12 12.98
C ARG A 66 20.04 1.20 14.18
N LEU A 67 19.26 1.42 15.25
CA LEU A 67 19.24 0.53 16.41
C LEU A 67 18.81 -0.91 16.05
N CYS A 68 17.89 -1.03 15.09
CA CYS A 68 17.41 -2.30 14.57
C CYS A 68 18.43 -3.03 13.67
N GLY A 69 19.52 -2.37 13.26
CA GLY A 69 20.60 -2.94 12.45
C GLY A 69 20.72 -2.37 11.03
N GLY A 70 19.81 -1.49 10.62
CA GLY A 70 19.87 -0.84 9.31
C GLY A 70 20.97 0.21 9.20
N LYS A 71 21.52 0.35 8.00
CA LYS A 71 22.49 1.42 7.69
C LYS A 71 21.73 2.59 7.10
N VAL A 72 21.35 3.55 7.93
CA VAL A 72 20.61 4.74 7.50
C VAL A 72 21.49 5.99 7.64
N GLY A 73 21.62 6.73 6.55
CA GLY A 73 22.41 7.95 6.44
C GLY A 73 21.84 9.16 7.18
N LYS A 74 22.38 10.33 6.86
CA LYS A 74 21.97 11.64 7.36
C LYS A 74 20.83 12.19 6.50
N GLN A 75 19.85 12.83 7.16
CA GLN A 75 18.72 13.49 6.50
C GLN A 75 17.95 12.58 5.53
N VAL A 76 17.84 11.31 5.89
CA VAL A 76 16.96 10.37 5.21
C VAL A 76 15.54 10.61 5.71
N HIS A 77 14.57 10.57 4.81
CA HIS A 77 13.17 10.69 5.16
C HIS A 77 12.46 9.41 4.74
N VAL A 78 11.96 8.65 5.72
CA VAL A 78 11.31 7.36 5.46
C VAL A 78 9.85 7.43 5.90
N TYR A 79 8.93 7.29 4.94
CA TYR A 79 7.47 7.32 5.14
C TYR A 79 6.80 5.95 4.99
N THR A 80 7.57 4.87 5.10
CA THR A 80 7.06 3.50 5.05
C THR A 80 7.51 2.69 6.25
N ILE A 81 6.65 1.77 6.68
CA ILE A 81 6.96 0.69 7.64
C ILE A 81 7.06 -0.68 6.95
N SER A 82 6.85 -0.77 5.64
CA SER A 82 6.83 -2.03 4.89
C SER A 82 8.25 -2.48 4.55
N MET A 83 8.95 -3.05 5.53
CA MET A 83 10.33 -3.53 5.41
C MET A 83 10.47 -4.90 6.09
N ASP A 84 11.20 -5.82 5.44
CA ASP A 84 11.29 -7.21 5.91
C ASP A 84 12.55 -7.52 6.73
N THR A 85 13.70 -6.95 6.39
CA THR A 85 14.97 -7.22 7.09
C THR A 85 15.85 -5.99 7.19
N LEU A 86 15.86 -5.38 8.37
CA LEU A 86 16.57 -4.12 8.60
C LEU A 86 18.09 -4.28 8.53
N ASP A 87 18.65 -5.42 8.94
CA ASP A 87 20.09 -5.72 8.84
C ASP A 87 20.66 -5.66 7.42
N LEU A 88 19.79 -5.90 6.44
CA LEU A 88 20.12 -5.98 5.03
C LEU A 88 19.73 -4.68 4.28
N LEU A 89 19.30 -3.66 5.01
CA LEU A 89 18.88 -2.39 4.44
C LEU A 89 19.97 -1.33 4.59
N GLU A 90 20.36 -0.75 3.46
CA GLU A 90 21.30 0.37 3.37
C GLU A 90 20.66 1.52 2.61
N ILE A 91 20.44 2.63 3.30
CA ILE A 91 19.90 3.88 2.75
C ILE A 91 20.91 4.98 3.06
N THR A 92 21.46 5.59 2.02
CA THR A 92 22.48 6.63 2.14
C THR A 92 21.88 8.03 2.23
N ASP A 93 22.72 9.06 2.37
CA ASP A 93 22.33 10.41 2.79
C ASP A 93 21.35 11.11 1.82
N TYR A 94 20.52 12.01 2.36
CA TYR A 94 19.58 12.87 1.62
C TYR A 94 18.52 12.12 0.78
N THR A 95 18.25 10.86 1.12
CA THR A 95 17.30 10.03 0.39
C THR A 95 15.89 10.11 0.95
N PHE A 96 14.90 10.17 0.06
CA PHE A 96 13.48 10.24 0.38
C PHE A 96 12.77 8.95 -0.03
N ILE A 97 12.12 8.28 0.91
CA ILE A 97 11.31 7.10 0.67
C ILE A 97 9.86 7.47 0.95
N GLU A 98 9.05 7.55 -0.11
CA GLU A 98 7.65 7.95 0.00
C GLU A 98 6.78 6.86 0.67
N ALA A 99 5.50 7.20 0.88
CA ALA A 99 4.55 6.33 1.54
C ALA A 99 4.28 5.03 0.75
N TYR A 100 4.04 3.94 1.48
CA TYR A 100 3.69 2.63 0.93
C TYR A 100 4.74 1.99 0.03
N VAL A 101 5.98 2.48 0.03
CA VAL A 101 7.11 1.78 -0.59
C VAL A 101 7.34 0.48 0.17
N GLN A 102 7.47 -0.63 -0.56
CA GLN A 102 7.77 -1.95 0.00
C GLN A 102 9.24 -2.28 -0.23
N LEU A 103 10.00 -2.48 0.86
CA LEU A 103 11.41 -2.87 0.81
C LEU A 103 11.53 -4.36 1.19
N ASN A 104 11.46 -5.20 0.17
CA ASN A 104 11.33 -6.65 0.32
C ASN A 104 12.68 -7.32 0.06
N SER A 105 13.48 -7.50 1.11
CA SER A 105 14.75 -8.24 1.05
C SER A 105 14.55 -9.75 1.03
N PHE A 106 13.34 -10.23 1.28
CA PHE A 106 12.98 -11.64 1.30
C PHE A 106 12.28 -12.04 0.01
N SER A 107 12.76 -13.12 -0.60
CA SER A 107 12.07 -13.79 -1.70
C SER A 107 11.95 -15.27 -1.45
N TYR A 108 10.91 -15.85 -2.02
CA TYR A 108 10.59 -17.26 -1.89
C TYR A 108 10.48 -17.89 -3.27
N GLN A 109 11.17 -19.02 -3.43
CA GLN A 109 11.07 -19.84 -4.63
C GLN A 109 11.37 -21.30 -4.27
N ASP A 110 10.53 -22.23 -4.71
CA ASP A 110 10.75 -23.68 -4.64
C ASP A 110 11.19 -24.18 -3.26
N MET A 111 10.40 -23.93 -2.20
CA MET A 111 10.71 -24.34 -0.81
C MET A 111 12.03 -23.80 -0.25
N THR A 112 12.61 -22.80 -0.91
CA THR A 112 13.78 -22.06 -0.45
C THR A 112 13.45 -20.59 -0.39
N TYR A 113 14.09 -19.88 0.53
CA TYR A 113 14.06 -18.42 0.53
C TYR A 113 15.45 -17.87 0.24
N GLN A 114 15.47 -16.68 -0.34
CA GLN A 114 16.68 -15.91 -0.61
C GLN A 114 16.55 -14.54 0.05
N LEU A 115 17.53 -14.24 0.89
CA LEU A 115 17.69 -12.95 1.57
C LEU A 115 18.87 -12.22 0.95
N ASP A 116 18.62 -11.08 0.33
CA ASP A 116 19.67 -10.24 -0.25
C ASP A 116 19.54 -8.78 0.20
N PRO A 117 20.67 -8.07 0.33
CA PRO A 117 20.67 -6.67 0.73
C PRO A 117 19.98 -5.77 -0.29
N ILE A 118 19.34 -4.72 0.24
CA ILE A 118 18.80 -3.61 -0.54
C ILE A 118 19.68 -2.39 -0.26
N LYS A 119 20.23 -1.81 -1.31
CA LYS A 119 21.09 -0.62 -1.25
C LYS A 119 20.45 0.52 -2.02
N ILE A 120 20.26 1.65 -1.36
CA ILE A 120 19.72 2.87 -1.93
C ILE A 120 20.77 3.99 -1.80
N GLY A 121 21.21 4.49 -2.94
CA GLY A 121 22.18 5.57 -3.11
C GLY A 121 21.68 6.93 -2.62
N ALA A 122 22.58 7.91 -2.65
CA ALA A 122 22.38 9.21 -2.02
C ALA A 122 21.50 10.10 -2.91
N ASN A 123 20.78 11.05 -2.30
CA ASN A 123 19.87 11.95 -3.02
C ASN A 123 18.89 11.19 -3.95
N CYS A 124 18.42 10.02 -3.50
CA CYS A 124 17.43 9.24 -4.23
C CYS A 124 16.03 9.58 -3.74
N THR A 125 15.02 9.44 -4.59
CA THR A 125 13.62 9.49 -4.18
C THR A 125 12.91 8.24 -4.68
N THR A 126 12.24 7.52 -3.79
CA THR A 126 11.47 6.32 -4.15
C THR A 126 9.98 6.63 -4.09
N GLY A 127 9.33 6.66 -5.25
CA GLY A 127 7.92 7.04 -5.40
C GLY A 127 6.95 6.10 -4.69
N ILE A 128 5.77 6.63 -4.37
CA ILE A 128 4.68 5.92 -3.68
C ILE A 128 4.39 4.54 -4.29
N ARG A 129 4.15 3.54 -3.42
CA ARG A 129 3.80 2.15 -3.81
C ARG A 129 4.82 1.44 -4.69
N THR A 130 6.05 1.95 -4.74
CA THR A 130 7.15 1.22 -5.36
C THR A 130 7.45 -0.06 -4.58
N VAL A 131 7.69 -1.15 -5.30
CA VAL A 131 8.19 -2.40 -4.72
C VAL A 131 9.66 -2.54 -5.08
N VAL A 132 10.52 -2.59 -4.05
CA VAL A 132 11.96 -2.81 -4.18
C VAL A 132 12.27 -4.24 -3.76
N HIS A 133 12.73 -5.05 -4.71
CA HIS A 133 13.08 -6.45 -4.46
C HIS A 133 14.47 -6.62 -3.84
N GLN A 134 14.73 -7.83 -3.38
CA GLN A 134 15.99 -8.25 -2.81
C GLN A 134 17.14 -8.13 -3.81
N GLY A 135 18.34 -7.79 -3.32
CA GLY A 135 19.54 -7.67 -4.14
C GLY A 135 19.58 -6.43 -5.03
N VAL A 136 18.65 -5.50 -4.84
CA VAL A 136 18.63 -4.23 -5.58
C VAL A 136 19.74 -3.31 -5.09
N ASN A 137 20.39 -2.65 -6.05
CA ASN A 137 21.31 -1.55 -5.82
C ASN A 137 20.90 -0.34 -6.67
N ILE A 138 20.33 0.67 -6.03
CA ILE A 138 19.97 1.95 -6.65
C ILE A 138 21.15 2.89 -6.49
N LYS A 139 21.70 3.40 -7.60
CA LYS A 139 22.78 4.40 -7.57
C LYS A 139 22.28 5.78 -7.12
N ASP A 140 23.22 6.65 -6.75
CA ASP A 140 22.94 8.02 -6.33
C ASP A 140 22.18 8.84 -7.40
N ASN A 141 21.39 9.82 -6.95
CA ASN A 141 20.60 10.74 -7.77
C ASN A 141 19.56 10.05 -8.67
N VAL A 142 18.91 9.01 -8.15
CA VAL A 142 17.84 8.29 -8.85
C VAL A 142 16.48 8.60 -8.22
N LEU A 143 15.55 9.06 -9.05
CA LEU A 143 14.12 9.15 -8.74
C LEU A 143 13.41 7.90 -9.29
N VAL A 144 12.98 7.00 -8.44
CA VAL A 144 12.11 5.89 -8.84
C VAL A 144 10.67 6.38 -8.91
N GLU A 145 10.01 6.21 -10.05
CA GLU A 145 8.61 6.58 -10.22
C GLU A 145 7.68 5.72 -9.35
N SER A 146 6.58 6.31 -8.91
CA SER A 146 5.54 5.60 -8.17
C SER A 146 4.97 4.41 -8.92
N MET A 147 4.52 3.39 -8.18
CA MET A 147 4.01 2.12 -8.72
C MET A 147 5.05 1.34 -9.55
N SER A 148 6.36 1.63 -9.40
CA SER A 148 7.40 0.87 -10.06
C SER A 148 7.72 -0.45 -9.34
N CYS A 149 8.15 -1.45 -10.11
CA CYS A 149 8.74 -2.68 -9.57
C CYS A 149 10.24 -2.69 -9.90
N VAL A 150 11.07 -2.54 -8.87
CA VAL A 150 12.51 -2.39 -8.97
C VAL A 150 13.20 -3.72 -8.70
N THR A 151 13.99 -4.18 -9.67
CA THR A 151 14.77 -5.43 -9.60
C THR A 151 16.18 -5.22 -10.17
N GLY A 152 17.18 -5.83 -9.53
CA GLY A 152 18.59 -5.77 -9.95
C GLY A 152 19.27 -4.41 -9.73
N ASP A 153 20.40 -4.20 -10.42
CA ASP A 153 21.17 -2.96 -10.33
C ASP A 153 20.55 -1.85 -11.18
N ILE A 154 20.08 -0.78 -10.55
CA ILE A 154 19.64 0.43 -11.22
C ILE A 154 20.82 1.40 -11.27
N THR A 155 21.51 1.37 -12.41
CA THR A 155 22.63 2.27 -12.70
C THR A 155 22.23 3.49 -13.50
N VAL A 156 21.06 3.43 -14.13
CA VAL A 156 20.64 4.39 -15.13
C VAL A 156 19.83 5.47 -14.44
N THR A 157 20.15 6.72 -14.75
CA THR A 157 19.24 7.87 -14.76
C THR A 157 18.09 7.67 -15.76
N SER A 158 17.53 6.45 -15.88
CA SER A 158 16.30 6.19 -16.65
C SER A 158 15.10 6.39 -15.75
N VAL A 159 15.18 7.44 -14.95
CA VAL A 159 14.02 8.23 -14.65
C VAL A 159 13.78 9.02 -15.92
N VAL A 160 12.60 8.86 -16.47
CA VAL A 160 12.05 9.81 -17.43
C VAL A 160 12.55 11.23 -17.08
N ASP A 161 13.16 11.95 -18.04
CA ASP A 161 13.70 13.30 -17.85
C ASP A 161 12.76 14.10 -16.93
N THR A 162 13.10 14.18 -15.65
CA THR A 162 12.18 14.63 -14.59
C THR A 162 11.79 16.09 -14.82
N LYS A 163 12.72 16.84 -15.41
CA LYS A 163 12.53 18.21 -15.89
C LYS A 163 11.49 18.33 -17.02
N GLN A 164 11.32 17.30 -17.85
CA GLN A 164 10.33 17.28 -18.94
C GLN A 164 8.97 16.74 -18.50
N VAL A 165 8.92 15.60 -17.78
CA VAL A 165 7.61 14.98 -17.45
C VAL A 165 6.87 15.69 -16.35
N TYR A 166 7.58 16.32 -15.42
CA TYR A 166 6.94 17.18 -14.43
C TYR A 166 6.88 18.65 -14.88
N GLY A 167 7.34 18.98 -16.09
CA GLY A 167 7.24 20.35 -16.63
C GLY A 167 8.03 21.38 -15.81
N ILE A 168 9.00 20.94 -15.02
CA ILE A 168 9.71 21.75 -14.01
C ILE A 168 10.83 22.59 -14.65
N LYS A 169 10.73 22.94 -15.94
CA LYS A 169 11.64 23.94 -16.54
C LYS A 169 11.42 25.33 -15.96
N ARG A 170 10.22 25.63 -15.45
CA ARG A 170 9.82 26.98 -15.00
C ARG A 170 9.98 27.26 -13.51
N LEU A 171 10.27 26.24 -12.70
CA LEU A 171 10.14 26.33 -11.24
C LEU A 171 11.44 26.00 -10.48
N LEU A 172 12.44 25.45 -11.16
CA LEU A 172 13.79 25.24 -10.65
C LEU A 172 14.78 26.29 -11.21
N SER A 173 14.27 27.44 -11.66
CA SER A 173 15.11 28.58 -12.05
C SER A 173 15.69 29.26 -10.80
N ASP A 174 17.03 29.28 -10.78
CA ASP A 174 17.93 30.27 -10.19
C ASP A 174 18.51 30.15 -8.77
N ASP A 175 17.95 29.38 -7.82
CA ASP A 175 18.57 29.30 -6.48
C ASP A 175 18.97 27.87 -6.07
N SER A 176 20.12 27.41 -6.59
CA SER A 176 20.83 26.22 -6.06
C SER A 176 21.82 26.60 -4.94
N THR A 177 21.51 27.65 -4.17
CA THR A 177 22.32 28.09 -3.03
C THR A 177 21.83 27.42 -1.75
N ASN A 178 22.61 26.45 -1.25
CA ASN A 178 22.69 26.04 0.16
C ASN A 178 21.40 26.07 0.99
N ILE A 179 20.35 25.37 0.54
CA ILE A 179 19.22 25.10 1.44
C ILE A 179 19.72 24.08 2.46
N SER A 180 19.92 24.52 3.70
CA SER A 180 20.24 23.62 4.79
C SER A 180 19.02 22.73 5.06
N LEU A 181 19.02 21.53 4.48
CA LEU A 181 18.07 20.44 4.77
C LEU A 181 18.19 19.94 6.23
N ARG A 182 18.99 20.60 7.08
CA ARG A 182 19.18 20.27 8.49
C ARG A 182 18.00 20.77 9.30
N LEU A 183 17.46 19.88 10.13
CA LEU A 183 16.45 20.24 11.11
C LEU A 183 17.09 21.08 12.22
N ASN A 184 16.43 22.18 12.58
CA ASN A 184 16.76 22.99 13.74
C ASN A 184 16.30 22.30 15.03
N PHE A 185 16.90 22.64 16.17
CA PHE A 185 16.50 22.10 17.46
C PHE A 185 15.00 22.28 17.75
N LEU A 186 14.44 23.46 17.46
CA LEU A 186 13.01 23.73 17.63
C LEU A 186 12.12 22.85 16.75
N GLN A 187 12.57 22.50 15.55
CA GLN A 187 11.83 21.62 14.64
C GLN A 187 11.84 20.17 15.14
N ILE A 188 12.98 19.70 15.63
CA ILE A 188 13.11 18.38 16.26
C ILE A 188 12.25 18.32 17.52
N LEU A 189 12.28 19.36 18.35
CA LEU A 189 11.45 19.46 19.55
C LEU A 189 9.95 19.46 19.20
N TYR A 190 9.55 20.20 18.16
CA TYR A 190 8.18 20.18 17.66
C TYR A 190 7.76 18.75 17.28
N GLN A 191 8.55 18.07 16.44
CA GLN A 191 8.26 16.69 16.05
C GLN A 191 8.16 15.77 17.27
N PHE A 192 9.10 15.89 18.21
CA PHE A 192 9.13 15.08 19.42
C PHE A 192 7.89 15.27 20.30
N VAL A 193 7.46 16.51 20.53
CA VAL A 193 6.27 16.81 21.33
C VAL A 193 5.02 16.19 20.72
N TYR A 194 4.82 16.31 19.40
CA TYR A 194 3.65 15.71 18.76
C TYR A 194 3.70 14.18 18.73
N ILE A 195 4.89 13.57 18.60
CA ILE A 195 5.06 12.12 18.77
C ILE A 195 4.63 11.69 20.18
N LEU A 196 5.01 12.44 21.22
CA LEU A 196 4.60 12.14 22.59
C LEU A 196 3.09 12.28 22.79
N ILE A 197 2.47 13.33 22.25
CA ILE A 197 1.02 13.54 22.32
C ILE A 197 0.29 12.37 21.65
N ILE A 198 0.68 11.99 20.44
CA ILE A 198 0.09 10.84 19.73
C ILE A 198 0.33 9.55 20.48
N SER A 199 1.51 9.36 21.06
CA SER A 199 1.79 8.20 21.90
C SER A 199 0.87 8.14 23.12
N VAL A 200 0.49 9.28 23.72
CA VAL A 200 -0.45 9.31 24.83
C VAL A 200 -1.85 8.93 24.33
N ILE A 201 -2.31 9.55 23.25
CA ILE A 201 -3.62 9.26 22.63
C ILE A 201 -3.72 7.77 22.24
N ASN A 202 -2.74 7.20 21.55
CA ASN A 202 -2.83 5.79 21.15
C ASN A 202 -2.92 4.81 22.34
N ASN A 203 -2.40 5.20 23.52
CA ASN A 203 -2.37 4.35 24.71
C ASN A 203 -3.47 4.65 25.75
N THR A 204 -4.14 5.80 25.67
CA THR A 204 -5.22 6.16 26.62
C THR A 204 -6.34 5.14 26.59
N GLY A 205 -6.69 4.60 25.41
CA GLY A 205 -7.71 3.55 25.30
C GLY A 205 -7.40 2.33 26.19
N LEU A 206 -6.15 1.87 26.17
CA LEU A 206 -5.69 0.75 26.99
C LEU A 206 -5.65 1.11 28.48
N VAL A 207 -5.13 2.30 28.81
CA VAL A 207 -5.05 2.77 30.20
C VAL A 207 -6.44 2.89 30.82
N THR A 208 -7.40 3.47 30.10
CA THR A 208 -8.78 3.60 30.59
C THR A 208 -9.44 2.24 30.78
N ALA A 209 -9.23 1.27 29.88
CA ALA A 209 -9.73 -0.08 30.08
C ALA A 209 -9.16 -0.74 31.35
N CYS A 210 -7.86 -0.59 31.61
CA CYS A 210 -7.24 -1.08 32.84
C CYS A 210 -7.78 -0.38 34.10
N LEU A 211 -8.01 0.93 34.04
CA LEU A 211 -8.56 1.69 35.17
C LEU A 211 -9.99 1.27 35.49
N VAL A 212 -10.84 1.10 34.47
CA VAL A 212 -12.21 0.59 34.64
C VAL A 212 -12.18 -0.81 35.29
N TYR A 213 -11.29 -1.68 34.84
CA TYR A 213 -11.10 -3.01 35.43
C TYR A 213 -10.69 -2.95 36.92
N SER A 214 -9.78 -2.04 37.26
CA SER A 214 -9.30 -1.87 38.65
C SER A 214 -10.32 -1.20 39.57
N SER A 215 -11.33 -0.54 39.00
CA SER A 215 -12.27 0.27 39.76
C SER A 215 -13.32 -0.60 40.46
N GLN A 216 -13.54 -0.34 41.76
CA GLN A 216 -14.62 -0.98 42.52
C GLN A 216 -16.00 -0.36 42.22
N ILE A 217 -16.14 0.41 41.12
CA ILE A 217 -17.30 1.27 40.81
C ILE A 217 -18.62 0.48 40.73
N PHE A 218 -18.56 -0.81 40.40
CA PHE A 218 -19.72 -1.68 40.31
C PHE A 218 -19.78 -2.62 41.52
N PRO A 219 -20.68 -2.41 42.51
CA PRO A 219 -20.87 -3.32 43.64
C PRO A 219 -21.71 -4.53 43.20
N VAL A 220 -21.20 -5.29 42.23
CA VAL A 220 -21.89 -6.43 41.62
C VAL A 220 -21.08 -7.70 41.87
N SER A 221 -21.74 -8.85 41.92
CA SER A 221 -21.10 -10.16 42.08
C SER A 221 -20.03 -10.38 40.99
N MET A 222 -18.99 -11.17 41.30
CA MET A 222 -17.87 -11.37 40.36
C MET A 222 -18.29 -11.94 39.00
N SER A 223 -19.35 -12.76 38.96
CA SER A 223 -19.91 -13.29 37.71
C SER A 223 -20.53 -12.17 36.86
N MET A 224 -21.30 -11.27 37.45
CA MET A 224 -21.92 -10.16 36.71
C MET A 224 -20.90 -9.08 36.29
N LYS A 225 -19.82 -8.90 37.06
CA LYS A 225 -18.71 -8.01 36.70
C LYS A 225 -18.05 -8.44 35.39
N SER A 226 -17.80 -9.73 35.17
CA SER A 226 -17.16 -10.20 33.94
C SER A 226 -18.05 -9.94 32.70
N TYR A 227 -19.36 -10.17 32.80
CA TYR A 227 -20.30 -9.85 31.70
C TYR A 227 -20.35 -8.35 31.37
N LEU A 228 -20.41 -7.49 32.39
CA LEU A 228 -20.38 -6.03 32.19
C LEU A 228 -19.04 -5.56 31.59
N ILE A 229 -17.92 -6.20 31.97
CA ILE A 229 -16.60 -5.91 31.38
C ILE A 229 -16.57 -6.31 29.89
N CYS A 230 -17.04 -7.51 29.56
CA CYS A 230 -17.09 -7.98 28.17
C CYS A 230 -17.90 -7.06 27.24
N ILE A 231 -18.96 -6.43 27.75
CA ILE A 231 -19.77 -5.47 26.99
C ILE A 231 -19.14 -4.08 26.98
N SER A 232 -18.56 -3.63 28.09
CA SER A 232 -18.00 -2.28 28.20
C SER A 232 -16.73 -2.09 27.37
N ILE A 233 -15.91 -3.13 27.16
CA ILE A 233 -14.69 -3.04 26.35
C ILE A 233 -15.00 -2.63 24.89
N PRO A 234 -15.88 -3.31 24.14
CA PRO A 234 -16.26 -2.89 22.80
C PRO A 234 -16.89 -1.48 22.76
N VAL A 235 -17.78 -1.17 23.71
CA VAL A 235 -18.45 0.15 23.77
C VAL A 235 -17.43 1.26 23.97
N PHE A 236 -16.52 1.09 24.92
CA PHE A 236 -15.45 2.03 25.18
C PHE A 236 -14.50 2.15 23.99
N TRP A 237 -14.20 1.03 23.31
CA TRP A 237 -13.36 1.04 22.12
C TRP A 237 -14.00 1.81 20.97
N VAL A 238 -15.29 1.61 20.70
CA VAL A 238 -16.03 2.38 19.69
C VAL A 238 -16.07 3.86 20.05
N PHE A 239 -16.36 4.20 21.32
CA PHE A 239 -16.34 5.57 21.80
C PHE A 239 -14.96 6.24 21.60
N TRP A 240 -13.90 5.50 21.90
CA TRP A 240 -12.51 5.92 21.69
C TRP A 240 -12.20 6.20 20.22
N LEU A 241 -12.63 5.31 19.31
CA LEU A 241 -12.46 5.51 17.87
C LEU A 241 -13.22 6.73 17.36
N VAL A 242 -14.44 6.98 17.86
CA VAL A 242 -15.22 8.17 17.49
C VAL A 242 -14.53 9.46 17.94
N ILE A 243 -14.05 9.51 19.18
CA ILE A 243 -13.27 10.66 19.70
C ILE A 243 -12.05 10.92 18.81
N ASN A 244 -11.32 9.87 18.45
CA ASN A 244 -10.15 9.98 17.60
C ASN A 244 -10.46 10.55 16.21
N ILE A 245 -11.58 10.17 15.59
CA ILE A 245 -12.02 10.75 14.32
C ILE A 245 -12.28 12.25 14.49
N VAL A 246 -12.99 12.64 15.55
CA VAL A 246 -13.32 14.05 15.82
C VAL A 246 -12.05 14.86 16.04
N ILE A 247 -11.11 14.35 16.86
CA ILE A 247 -9.81 14.99 17.09
C ILE A 247 -9.03 15.10 15.78
N ALA A 248 -8.92 14.01 15.00
CA ALA A 248 -8.19 14.01 13.75
C ALA A 248 -8.73 15.05 12.76
N LEU A 249 -10.05 15.08 12.56
CA LEU A 249 -10.69 16.06 11.69
C LEU A 249 -10.53 17.49 12.22
N PHE A 250 -10.66 17.71 13.53
CA PHE A 250 -10.43 19.01 14.15
C PHE A 250 -9.00 19.51 13.91
N VAL A 251 -8.00 18.66 14.13
CA VAL A 251 -6.58 18.98 13.91
C VAL A 251 -6.32 19.27 12.43
N LEU A 252 -6.86 18.46 11.52
CA LEU A 252 -6.68 18.64 10.07
C LEU A 252 -7.28 19.96 9.56
N VAL A 253 -8.44 20.37 10.08
CA VAL A 253 -9.15 21.58 9.64
C VAL A 253 -8.61 22.84 10.31
N TYR A 254 -8.45 22.84 11.63
CA TYR A 254 -8.20 24.06 12.39
C TYR A 254 -6.72 24.28 12.74
N ILE A 255 -5.97 23.22 13.03
CA ILE A 255 -4.55 23.36 13.41
C ILE A 255 -3.68 23.36 12.15
N ILE A 256 -3.82 22.34 11.30
CA ILE A 256 -3.05 22.24 10.06
C ILE A 256 -3.58 23.22 9.02
N GLY A 257 -4.90 23.26 8.80
CA GLY A 257 -5.52 24.19 7.86
C GLY A 257 -5.15 23.96 6.39
N LYS A 258 -5.34 25.02 5.58
CA LYS A 258 -5.15 24.97 4.13
C LYS A 258 -3.67 25.02 3.74
N VAL A 259 -3.36 24.39 2.61
CA VAL A 259 -2.03 24.36 1.97
C VAL A 259 -2.10 25.08 0.63
N GLU A 260 -1.13 25.94 0.35
CA GLU A 260 -1.05 26.68 -0.91
C GLU A 260 -0.22 25.88 -1.93
N PRO A 261 -0.55 25.95 -3.23
CA PRO A 261 0.28 25.36 -4.26
C PRO A 261 1.59 26.15 -4.35
N GLY A 262 2.72 25.44 -4.40
CA GLY A 262 4.04 26.05 -4.38
C GLY A 262 5.16 25.04 -4.17
N ASN A 263 6.39 25.55 -4.16
CA ASN A 263 7.60 24.77 -3.90
C ASN A 263 8.13 25.10 -2.52
N TYR A 264 8.12 24.12 -1.63
CA TYR A 264 8.59 24.28 -0.27
C TYR A 264 9.86 23.45 -0.06
N PRO A 265 10.91 24.02 0.58
CA PRO A 265 12.06 23.21 0.93
C PRO A 265 11.66 22.18 1.99
N ILE A 266 12.17 20.95 1.85
CA ILE A 266 11.99 19.91 2.86
C ILE A 266 12.59 20.41 4.18
N ASN A 267 11.95 20.06 5.30
CA ASN A 267 12.33 20.52 6.64
C ASN A 267 12.12 22.01 6.90
N SER A 268 11.42 22.73 6.01
CA SER A 268 10.88 24.04 6.35
C SER A 268 9.80 23.92 7.43
N TRP A 269 9.57 24.99 8.19
CA TRP A 269 8.48 25.00 9.16
C TRP A 269 7.12 24.74 8.49
N TYR A 270 6.95 25.24 7.27
CA TYR A 270 5.78 25.01 6.46
C TYR A 270 5.60 23.52 6.13
N ASP A 271 6.63 22.86 5.59
CA ASP A 271 6.63 21.43 5.27
C ASP A 271 6.34 20.56 6.50
N ILE A 272 7.03 20.83 7.62
CA ILE A 272 6.86 20.08 8.86
C ILE A 272 5.44 20.23 9.41
N HIS A 273 4.94 21.46 9.50
CA HIS A 273 3.63 21.73 10.09
C HIS A 273 2.46 21.34 9.18
N LYS A 274 2.60 21.49 7.87
CA LYS A 274 1.49 21.27 6.92
C LYS A 274 1.45 19.87 6.34
N LEU A 275 2.61 19.28 6.04
CA LEU A 275 2.71 18.00 5.33
C LEU A 275 3.10 16.87 6.27
N TRP A 276 4.20 16.98 7.01
CA TRP A 276 4.60 15.94 7.95
C TRP A 276 3.58 15.76 9.09
N PHE A 277 3.14 16.84 9.72
CA PHE A 277 2.18 16.74 10.83
C PHE A 277 0.82 16.19 10.36
N ARG A 278 0.38 16.55 9.14
CA ARG A 278 -0.77 15.92 8.49
C ARG A 278 -0.58 14.41 8.35
N GLN A 279 0.56 13.99 7.81
CA GLN A 279 0.87 12.57 7.63
C GLN A 279 0.85 11.83 8.97
N LEU A 280 1.42 12.42 10.02
CA LEU A 280 1.42 11.86 11.37
C LEU A 280 0.01 11.66 11.92
N ILE A 281 -0.89 12.64 11.74
CA ILE A 281 -2.30 12.52 12.15
C ILE A 281 -2.99 11.40 11.35
N VAL A 282 -2.93 11.45 10.02
CA VAL A 282 -3.65 10.48 9.17
C VAL A 282 -3.15 9.04 9.42
N CYS A 283 -1.84 8.81 9.50
CA CYS A 283 -1.27 7.48 9.74
C CYS A 283 -1.61 6.90 11.11
N ASN A 284 -1.76 7.73 12.15
CA ASN A 284 -2.06 7.24 13.51
C ASN A 284 -3.56 7.03 13.73
N PHE A 285 -4.40 7.82 13.08
CA PHE A 285 -5.85 7.69 13.18
C PHE A 285 -6.48 6.81 12.09
N ASP A 286 -5.66 6.19 11.23
CA ASP A 286 -6.07 5.34 10.10
C ASP A 286 -7.11 4.29 10.52
N TYR A 287 -6.83 3.55 11.60
CA TYR A 287 -7.75 2.55 12.18
C TYR A 287 -9.11 3.12 12.58
N SER A 288 -9.16 4.38 13.00
CA SER A 288 -10.42 5.02 13.41
C SER A 288 -11.30 5.33 12.19
N PHE A 289 -10.70 5.68 11.06
CA PHE A 289 -11.45 5.95 9.83
C PHE A 289 -12.10 4.70 9.22
N HIS A 290 -11.66 3.50 9.59
CA HIS A 290 -12.31 2.24 9.20
C HIS A 290 -13.68 2.01 9.86
N LEU A 291 -14.08 2.84 10.84
CA LEU A 291 -15.44 2.81 11.40
C LEU A 291 -16.51 3.16 10.35
N PHE A 292 -16.15 3.93 9.33
CA PHE A 292 -17.06 4.28 8.25
C PHE A 292 -17.15 3.18 7.19
N PHE A 293 -18.37 2.87 6.74
CA PHE A 293 -18.58 1.96 5.62
C PHE A 293 -18.07 2.55 4.29
N ILE A 294 -17.62 1.66 3.41
CA ILE A 294 -17.21 1.98 2.04
C ILE A 294 -18.38 2.68 1.33
N TYR A 295 -18.09 3.73 0.56
CA TYR A 295 -19.10 4.56 -0.14
C TYR A 295 -20.07 5.31 0.78
N SER A 296 -19.67 5.59 2.03
CA SER A 296 -20.47 6.41 2.93
C SER A 296 -20.74 7.81 2.32
N PRO A 297 -22.00 8.30 2.36
CA PRO A 297 -22.35 9.63 1.89
C PRO A 297 -21.72 10.75 2.75
N CYS A 298 -21.16 10.41 3.92
CA CYS A 298 -20.45 11.36 4.77
C CYS A 298 -19.09 11.78 4.18
N PHE A 299 -18.45 10.96 3.33
CA PHE A 299 -17.10 11.26 2.84
C PHE A 299 -17.03 12.53 1.98
N PRO A 300 -17.90 12.72 0.96
CA PRO A 300 -17.94 13.99 0.22
C PRO A 300 -18.21 15.19 1.14
N ILE A 301 -19.08 15.05 2.15
CA ILE A 301 -19.43 16.12 3.09
C ILE A 301 -18.18 16.54 3.89
N PHE A 302 -17.46 15.58 4.46
CA PHE A 302 -16.23 15.86 5.20
C PHE A 302 -15.14 16.46 4.32
N LEU A 303 -14.96 15.96 3.08
CA LEU A 303 -14.01 16.55 2.13
C LEU A 303 -14.33 18.02 1.83
N ARG A 304 -15.61 18.35 1.59
CA ARG A 304 -16.06 19.74 1.38
C ARG A 304 -15.78 20.60 2.59
N TRP A 305 -16.06 20.10 3.79
CA TRP A 305 -15.78 20.81 5.05
C TRP A 305 -14.28 21.09 5.24
N MET A 306 -13.41 20.16 4.84
CA MET A 306 -11.95 20.36 4.84
C MET A 306 -11.45 21.26 3.68
N GLY A 307 -12.34 21.79 2.85
CA GLY A 307 -12.03 22.75 1.79
C GLY A 307 -11.82 22.16 0.39
N ALA A 308 -12.05 20.86 0.19
CA ALA A 308 -12.06 20.27 -1.15
C ALA A 308 -13.28 20.74 -1.94
N ARG A 309 -13.14 20.88 -3.28
CA ARG A 309 -14.30 21.12 -4.15
C ARG A 309 -14.82 19.76 -4.62
N VAL A 310 -15.91 19.28 -4.03
CA VAL A 310 -16.50 17.98 -4.37
C VAL A 310 -17.92 18.15 -4.89
N GLY A 311 -18.16 17.66 -6.10
CA GLY A 311 -19.44 17.70 -6.79
C GLY A 311 -20.53 16.82 -6.18
N ASN A 312 -21.61 16.68 -6.94
CA ASN A 312 -22.79 15.88 -6.61
C ASN A 312 -22.62 14.43 -7.06
N ASN A 313 -23.25 13.51 -6.32
CA ASN A 313 -23.22 12.06 -6.61
C ASN A 313 -21.83 11.43 -6.72
N VAL A 314 -20.85 11.99 -6.00
CA VAL A 314 -19.50 11.44 -5.89
C VAL A 314 -19.50 10.25 -4.93
N LYS A 315 -18.93 9.13 -5.36
CA LYS A 315 -18.81 7.90 -4.57
C LYS A 315 -17.35 7.64 -4.25
N ILE A 316 -17.02 7.56 -2.95
CA ILE A 316 -15.66 7.35 -2.48
C ILE A 316 -15.58 6.04 -1.70
N ALA A 317 -14.76 5.09 -2.15
CA ALA A 317 -14.61 3.81 -1.47
C ALA A 317 -13.89 3.96 -0.11
N GLN A 318 -12.74 4.63 -0.09
CA GLN A 318 -11.90 4.77 1.11
C GLN A 318 -11.51 6.22 1.33
N PHE A 319 -11.94 6.77 2.48
CA PHE A 319 -11.72 8.16 2.83
C PHE A 319 -10.31 8.46 3.34
N HIS A 320 -9.76 7.61 4.20
CA HIS A 320 -8.45 7.82 4.83
C HIS A 320 -7.32 8.02 3.80
N ARG A 321 -7.35 7.31 2.67
CA ARG A 321 -6.37 7.45 1.58
C ARG A 321 -6.33 8.84 0.98
N LEU A 322 -7.48 9.52 0.91
CA LEU A 322 -7.59 10.88 0.38
C LEU A 322 -7.13 11.95 1.38
N LEU A 323 -7.05 11.62 2.68
CA LEU A 323 -6.63 12.57 3.73
C LEU A 323 -5.12 12.82 3.75
N HIS A 324 -4.33 11.88 3.21
CA HIS A 324 -2.89 12.06 3.00
C HIS A 324 -2.59 13.25 2.08
N ALA A 325 -3.53 13.59 1.19
CA ALA A 325 -3.50 14.83 0.45
C ALA A 325 -4.08 16.00 1.26
N PRO A 326 -3.50 17.21 1.17
CA PRO A 326 -4.20 18.43 1.53
C PRO A 326 -5.52 18.55 0.76
N SER A 327 -6.63 18.37 1.47
CA SER A 327 -7.97 18.26 0.88
C SER A 327 -8.34 19.48 0.04
N ASN A 328 -7.85 20.67 0.40
CA ASN A 328 -8.13 21.92 -0.31
C ASN A 328 -7.50 22.01 -1.72
N LEU A 329 -6.60 21.08 -2.07
CA LEU A 329 -6.00 20.98 -3.40
C LEU A 329 -6.75 20.01 -4.32
N LEU A 330 -7.78 19.33 -3.79
CA LEU A 330 -8.57 18.36 -4.52
C LEU A 330 -9.82 19.01 -5.11
N ILE A 331 -9.98 18.86 -6.42
CA ILE A 331 -11.19 19.23 -7.15
C ILE A 331 -11.74 17.94 -7.77
N ILE A 332 -12.89 17.50 -7.29
CA ILE A 332 -13.57 16.28 -7.73
C ILE A 332 -14.93 16.70 -8.28
N ASN A 333 -15.13 16.58 -9.59
CA ASN A 333 -16.37 16.99 -10.25
C ASN A 333 -17.54 16.00 -10.00
N ASP A 334 -18.68 16.29 -10.61
CA ASP A 334 -19.91 15.49 -10.42
C ASP A 334 -19.75 14.05 -10.92
N GLN A 335 -20.46 13.13 -10.28
CA GLN A 335 -20.57 11.71 -10.66
C GLN A 335 -19.25 10.92 -10.70
N VAL A 336 -18.19 11.43 -10.08
CA VAL A 336 -16.91 10.71 -9.96
C VAL A 336 -17.07 9.51 -9.03
N THR A 337 -16.47 8.38 -9.40
CA THR A 337 -16.42 7.18 -8.57
C THR A 337 -14.97 6.79 -8.31
N THR A 338 -14.59 6.62 -7.04
CA THR A 338 -13.28 6.11 -6.65
C THR A 338 -13.41 4.76 -5.96
N ASN A 339 -12.67 3.78 -6.44
CA ASN A 339 -12.63 2.44 -5.87
C ASN A 339 -11.57 2.33 -4.76
N CYS A 340 -11.36 1.12 -4.26
CA CYS A 340 -10.47 0.85 -3.13
C CYS A 340 -9.03 1.28 -3.43
N GLU A 341 -8.35 1.81 -2.41
CA GLU A 341 -6.93 2.12 -2.48
C GLU A 341 -6.59 3.16 -3.57
N CYS A 342 -7.50 4.05 -3.94
CA CYS A 342 -7.15 5.21 -4.76
C CYS A 342 -6.38 6.23 -3.93
N MET A 343 -5.25 6.72 -4.45
CA MET A 343 -4.43 7.74 -3.79
C MET A 343 -4.26 8.95 -4.72
N LEU A 344 -4.72 10.11 -4.25
CA LEU A 344 -4.46 11.40 -4.89
C LEU A 344 -3.29 12.03 -4.14
N VAL A 345 -2.20 12.35 -4.83
CA VAL A 345 -0.95 12.77 -4.21
C VAL A 345 -0.55 14.14 -4.77
N PRO A 346 -1.11 15.24 -4.23
CA PRO A 346 -0.85 16.59 -4.74
C PRO A 346 0.57 17.10 -4.44
N HIS A 347 1.33 16.37 -3.61
CA HIS A 347 2.70 16.72 -3.27
C HIS A 347 3.67 15.68 -3.84
N GLN A 348 4.86 16.12 -4.24
CA GLN A 348 5.93 15.24 -4.66
C GLN A 348 7.27 15.81 -4.22
N VAL A 349 8.17 14.92 -3.81
CA VAL A 349 9.51 15.31 -3.42
C VAL A 349 10.49 15.10 -4.57
N ILE A 350 11.21 16.15 -4.96
CA ILE A 350 12.28 16.11 -5.98
C ILE A 350 13.40 17.04 -5.52
N ASP A 351 14.64 16.55 -5.52
CA ASP A 351 15.85 17.32 -5.20
C ASP A 351 15.75 18.16 -3.91
N GLY A 352 15.26 17.56 -2.83
CA GLY A 352 15.15 18.25 -1.53
C GLY A 352 14.03 19.28 -1.44
N ARG A 353 13.14 19.35 -2.43
CA ARG A 353 11.97 20.24 -2.45
C ARG A 353 10.68 19.45 -2.56
N CYS A 354 9.67 19.88 -1.80
CA CYS A 354 8.32 19.39 -1.88
C CYS A 354 7.51 20.31 -2.81
N ILE A 355 7.14 19.78 -3.97
CA ILE A 355 6.33 20.46 -4.98
C ILE A 355 4.88 20.11 -4.69
N VAL A 356 4.05 21.12 -4.44
CA VAL A 356 2.64 20.95 -4.08
C VAL A 356 1.77 21.63 -5.13
N ASP A 357 0.81 20.91 -5.67
CA ASP A 357 -0.10 21.45 -6.69
C ASP A 357 -1.48 20.78 -6.68
N LYS A 358 -2.45 21.39 -7.36
CA LYS A 358 -3.84 20.94 -7.41
C LYS A 358 -4.02 19.70 -8.29
N ILE A 359 -4.99 18.88 -7.92
CA ILE A 359 -5.45 17.73 -8.71
C ILE A 359 -6.91 17.96 -9.04
N THR A 360 -7.25 17.86 -10.33
CA THR A 360 -8.63 17.98 -10.80
C THR A 360 -9.08 16.68 -11.45
N VAL A 361 -10.20 16.13 -10.98
CA VAL A 361 -10.84 14.94 -11.52
C VAL A 361 -12.10 15.34 -12.28
N GLY A 362 -12.12 15.07 -13.59
CA GLY A 362 -13.20 15.40 -14.51
C GLY A 362 -14.53 14.73 -14.18
N THR A 363 -15.61 15.28 -14.72
CA THR A 363 -16.98 14.82 -14.46
C THR A 363 -17.16 13.39 -14.92
N GLY A 364 -17.77 12.53 -14.10
CA GLY A 364 -18.04 11.14 -14.45
C GLY A 364 -16.81 10.24 -14.58
N ALA A 365 -15.61 10.74 -14.23
CA ALA A 365 -14.41 9.92 -14.26
C ALA A 365 -14.48 8.79 -13.21
N MET A 366 -13.92 7.63 -13.56
CA MET A 366 -13.87 6.46 -12.69
C MET A 366 -12.42 6.08 -12.39
N LEU A 367 -12.07 6.15 -11.11
CA LEU A 367 -10.78 5.69 -10.59
C LEU A 367 -10.96 4.26 -10.07
N THR A 368 -10.33 3.30 -10.74
CA THR A 368 -10.38 1.89 -10.32
C THR A 368 -9.38 1.59 -9.19
N ASN A 369 -9.16 0.31 -8.86
CA ASN A 369 -8.40 -0.07 -7.67
C ASN A 369 -6.91 0.29 -7.77
N TYR A 370 -6.31 0.73 -6.66
CA TYR A 370 -4.87 1.02 -6.56
C TYR A 370 -4.35 2.06 -7.56
N VAL A 371 -5.22 2.98 -8.01
CA VAL A 371 -4.80 4.11 -8.85
C VAL A 371 -4.05 5.13 -8.00
N THR A 372 -2.93 5.64 -8.54
CA THR A 372 -2.15 6.73 -7.94
C THR A 372 -2.10 7.90 -8.93
N ILE A 373 -2.58 9.07 -8.52
CA ILE A 373 -2.55 10.30 -9.34
C ILE A 373 -1.63 11.30 -8.68
N HIS A 374 -0.59 11.73 -9.38
CA HIS A 374 0.32 12.77 -8.90
C HIS A 374 -0.19 14.18 -9.22
N GLY A 375 0.14 15.12 -8.33
CA GLY A 375 0.00 16.56 -8.57
C GLY A 375 0.93 17.08 -9.66
N GLY A 376 0.86 18.38 -9.91
CA GLY A 376 1.57 19.09 -11.00
C GLY A 376 0.61 19.57 -12.07
N GLY A 377 -0.54 20.13 -11.67
CA GLY A 377 -1.57 20.63 -12.58
C GLY A 377 -2.39 19.53 -13.25
N THR A 378 -2.37 18.31 -12.69
CA THR A 378 -2.99 17.15 -13.31
C THR A 378 -4.51 17.31 -13.42
N PHE A 379 -5.00 17.17 -14.65
CA PHE A 379 -6.42 17.10 -14.99
C PHE A 379 -6.76 15.73 -15.56
N VAL A 380 -7.62 14.99 -14.87
CA VAL A 380 -8.19 13.73 -15.37
C VAL A 380 -9.38 14.07 -16.26
N PRO A 381 -9.42 13.60 -17.53
CA PRO A 381 -10.49 13.92 -18.47
C PRO A 381 -11.89 13.46 -18.01
N ASN A 382 -12.93 14.07 -18.58
CA ASN A 382 -14.31 13.72 -18.27
C ASN A 382 -14.64 12.31 -18.78
N TYR A 383 -15.45 11.58 -18.01
CA TYR A 383 -15.93 10.23 -18.33
C TYR A 383 -14.81 9.23 -18.64
N SER A 384 -13.57 9.54 -18.22
CA SER A 384 -12.42 8.65 -18.41
C SER A 384 -12.40 7.55 -17.36
N ILE A 385 -11.87 6.39 -17.73
CA ILE A 385 -11.64 5.28 -16.80
C ILE A 385 -10.14 5.11 -16.61
N ILE A 386 -9.66 5.34 -15.40
CA ILE A 386 -8.28 5.03 -15.04
C ILE A 386 -8.25 3.59 -14.54
N GLY A 387 -7.59 2.70 -15.28
CA GLY A 387 -7.53 1.27 -15.00
C GLY A 387 -6.69 0.91 -13.78
N SER A 388 -6.87 -0.30 -13.26
CA SER A 388 -6.33 -0.68 -11.95
C SER A 388 -4.80 -0.64 -11.95
N MET A 389 -4.20 -0.30 -10.79
CA MET A 389 -2.74 -0.18 -10.62
C MET A 389 -2.07 0.82 -11.59
N THR A 390 -2.80 1.85 -12.03
CA THR A 390 -2.27 2.87 -12.93
C THR A 390 -1.68 4.05 -12.15
N CYS A 391 -0.47 4.45 -12.53
CA CYS A 391 0.14 5.71 -12.12
C CYS A 391 -0.18 6.79 -13.16
N TYR A 392 -0.87 7.85 -12.76
CA TYR A 392 -1.15 9.01 -13.60
C TYR A 392 -0.15 10.13 -13.27
N LEU A 393 0.74 10.41 -14.22
CA LEU A 393 1.79 11.41 -14.11
C LEU A 393 1.30 12.78 -14.64
N PRO A 394 1.86 13.89 -14.14
CA PRO A 394 1.52 15.22 -14.62
C PRO A 394 1.98 15.44 -16.06
N ASN A 395 1.43 16.50 -16.70
CA ASN A 395 1.66 16.89 -18.10
C ASN A 395 1.28 15.86 -19.16
N LYS A 396 0.59 14.77 -18.78
CA LYS A 396 -0.07 13.87 -19.71
C LYS A 396 -1.52 14.33 -19.89
N THR A 397 -1.85 14.74 -21.11
CA THR A 397 -3.21 15.05 -21.52
C THR A 397 -3.78 13.87 -22.30
N PHE A 398 -4.94 13.40 -21.85
CA PHE A 398 -5.75 12.39 -22.54
C PHE A 398 -7.07 13.02 -22.97
N LYS A 399 -7.81 12.35 -23.84
CA LYS A 399 -9.12 12.84 -24.29
C LYS A 399 -10.20 12.38 -23.30
N ASP A 400 -11.32 13.09 -23.34
CA ASP A 400 -12.53 12.65 -22.64
C ASP A 400 -12.93 11.25 -23.16
N TYR A 401 -13.51 10.42 -22.29
CA TYR A 401 -13.91 9.03 -22.57
C TYR A 401 -12.77 8.03 -22.78
N ASP A 402 -11.51 8.41 -22.58
CA ASP A 402 -10.38 7.48 -22.71
C ASP A 402 -10.33 6.47 -21.54
N VAL A 403 -9.99 5.22 -21.87
CA VAL A 403 -9.59 4.19 -20.90
C VAL A 403 -8.08 4.16 -20.80
N ILE A 404 -7.56 4.63 -19.68
CA ILE A 404 -6.14 4.88 -19.46
C ILE A 404 -5.58 3.77 -18.59
N ARG A 405 -4.64 2.98 -19.12
CA ARG A 405 -3.82 2.05 -18.32
C ARG A 405 -2.35 2.44 -18.39
N TYR A 406 -1.72 2.48 -17.23
CA TYR A 406 -0.26 2.58 -17.16
C TYR A 406 0.32 1.17 -17.11
N THR A 407 1.16 0.84 -18.09
CA THR A 407 1.89 -0.43 -18.07
C THR A 407 3.38 -0.14 -18.01
N SER A 408 4.05 -0.59 -16.96
CA SER A 408 5.53 -0.70 -16.92
C SER A 408 5.96 -2.03 -17.55
N THR A 409 5.44 -2.36 -18.74
CA THR A 409 5.77 -3.66 -19.35
C THR A 409 7.16 -3.65 -19.95
N ARG A 410 8.09 -4.33 -19.27
CA ARG A 410 9.24 -4.97 -19.93
C ARG A 410 8.65 -6.05 -20.83
N LYS A 411 8.63 -5.87 -22.17
CA LYS A 411 8.18 -6.95 -23.07
C LYS A 411 8.99 -8.23 -22.77
N PRO A 412 8.38 -9.35 -22.34
CA PRO A 412 9.09 -10.61 -22.30
C PRO A 412 9.36 -11.01 -23.74
N ARG A 413 10.63 -10.99 -24.17
CA ARG A 413 11.00 -11.69 -25.40
C ARG A 413 10.96 -13.17 -25.08
N HIS A 414 9.93 -13.88 -25.57
CA HIS A 414 9.99 -15.33 -25.70
C HIS A 414 11.27 -15.67 -26.47
N ARG A 415 12.21 -16.31 -25.79
CA ARG A 415 13.43 -16.80 -26.41
C ARG A 415 13.03 -18.07 -27.17
N SER A 416 12.71 -17.94 -28.44
CA SER A 416 12.45 -19.10 -29.31
C SER A 416 13.68 -20.02 -29.27
N GLU A 417 13.49 -21.31 -28.97
CA GLU A 417 14.55 -22.31 -28.80
C GLU A 417 15.51 -22.43 -29.99
N LYS A 418 15.12 -21.96 -31.18
CA LYS A 418 15.97 -21.94 -32.38
C LYS A 418 17.23 -21.07 -32.27
N SER A 419 17.36 -20.20 -31.27
CA SER A 419 18.56 -19.35 -31.10
C SER A 419 19.66 -19.97 -30.22
N ARG A 420 19.55 -21.25 -29.81
CA ARG A 420 20.61 -21.92 -29.02
C ARG A 420 21.83 -22.33 -29.84
N LEU A 421 21.73 -22.47 -31.16
CA LEU A 421 22.82 -23.02 -31.96
C LEU A 421 23.85 -22.02 -32.51
N ASN A 422 23.62 -20.71 -32.46
CA ASN A 422 24.57 -19.74 -33.02
C ASN A 422 24.66 -18.47 -32.17
N SER A 423 25.60 -18.39 -31.24
CA SER A 423 26.30 -17.14 -30.88
C SER A 423 27.37 -17.34 -29.80
N ASN A 424 28.46 -18.03 -30.16
CA ASN A 424 29.77 -17.68 -29.62
C ASN A 424 30.20 -16.37 -30.30
N LYS A 425 29.92 -15.21 -29.68
CA LYS A 425 30.62 -13.93 -29.93
C LYS A 425 30.16 -12.85 -28.95
N LYS A 426 31.10 -12.45 -28.07
CA LYS A 426 31.21 -11.20 -27.29
C LYS A 426 29.90 -10.62 -26.71
N ALA A 427 29.69 -10.87 -25.42
CA ALA A 427 28.69 -10.18 -24.60
C ALA A 427 29.07 -8.70 -24.39
N SER A 428 28.69 -7.85 -25.35
CA SER A 428 28.64 -6.41 -25.17
C SER A 428 27.60 -6.07 -24.08
N LYS A 429 28.04 -5.43 -22.99
CA LYS A 429 27.17 -4.82 -21.96
C LYS A 429 26.39 -3.64 -22.57
N ARG A 430 25.39 -3.92 -23.41
CA ARG A 430 24.39 -2.93 -23.81
C ARG A 430 23.31 -2.86 -22.73
N HIS A 431 23.36 -1.81 -21.91
CA HIS A 431 22.30 -1.47 -20.97
C HIS A 431 21.00 -1.20 -21.75
N ARG A 432 19.94 -1.93 -21.43
CA ARG A 432 18.63 -1.87 -22.09
C ARG A 432 17.75 -0.86 -21.34
N LYS A 433 17.33 0.21 -22.03
CA LYS A 433 16.33 1.17 -21.53
C LYS A 433 14.99 0.46 -21.26
N THR A 434 14.38 0.73 -20.11
CA THR A 434 12.97 0.46 -19.84
C THR A 434 12.16 1.65 -20.33
N ASP A 435 11.33 1.45 -21.36
CA ASP A 435 10.42 2.48 -21.86
C ASP A 435 9.07 2.34 -21.17
N PHE A 436 8.68 3.35 -20.39
CA PHE A 436 7.36 3.44 -19.75
C PHE A 436 6.32 3.94 -20.77
N LYS A 437 5.18 3.24 -20.92
CA LYS A 437 4.14 3.61 -21.89
C LYS A 437 2.73 3.48 -21.30
N TYR A 438 1.93 4.51 -21.53
CA TYR A 438 0.48 4.43 -21.39
C TYR A 438 -0.09 3.63 -22.55
N GLU A 439 -1.00 2.72 -22.25
CA GLU A 439 -1.77 1.97 -23.24
C GLU A 439 -3.22 2.46 -23.17
N LEU A 440 -3.72 2.95 -24.31
CA LEU A 440 -5.12 3.32 -24.46
C LEU A 440 -5.90 2.06 -24.87
N VAL A 441 -6.73 1.57 -23.97
CA VAL A 441 -7.50 0.33 -24.16
C VAL A 441 -8.85 0.67 -24.80
N LYS A 442 -8.81 1.25 -26.02
CA LYS A 442 -9.94 1.78 -26.79
C LYS A 442 -10.75 2.90 -26.08
N PRO A 443 -11.05 4.02 -26.76
CA PRO A 443 -11.93 5.04 -26.21
C PRO A 443 -13.37 4.51 -26.07
N ILE A 444 -14.09 4.97 -25.05
CA ILE A 444 -15.51 4.66 -24.87
C ILE A 444 -16.29 5.46 -25.93
N ASP A 445 -17.18 4.79 -26.67
CA ASP A 445 -18.00 5.47 -27.68
C ASP A 445 -18.93 6.48 -26.98
N PRO A 446 -18.90 7.78 -27.33
CA PRO A 446 -19.69 8.81 -26.66
C PRO A 446 -21.21 8.66 -26.84
N GLN A 447 -21.66 7.77 -27.72
CA GLN A 447 -23.08 7.43 -27.91
C GLN A 447 -23.66 6.57 -26.77
N PHE A 448 -22.82 5.96 -25.92
CA PHE A 448 -23.29 5.18 -24.78
C PHE A 448 -23.67 6.09 -23.60
N HIS A 449 -24.97 6.18 -23.30
CA HIS A 449 -25.52 6.88 -22.14
C HIS A 449 -24.83 6.38 -20.84
N PRO A 450 -24.61 7.22 -19.80
CA PRO A 450 -23.90 6.84 -18.56
C PRO A 450 -24.43 5.59 -17.84
N THR A 451 -25.69 5.23 -18.08
CA THR A 451 -26.34 3.99 -17.61
C THR A 451 -25.86 2.72 -18.33
N GLN A 452 -25.49 2.79 -19.61
CA GLN A 452 -24.94 1.68 -20.37
C GLN A 452 -23.46 1.44 -20.06
N VAL A 453 -22.68 2.51 -19.84
CA VAL A 453 -21.29 2.42 -19.35
C VAL A 453 -21.26 1.74 -17.97
N ARG A 454 -22.20 2.07 -17.07
CA ARG A 454 -22.36 1.37 -15.78
C ARG A 454 -22.66 -0.14 -15.91
N ARG A 455 -23.42 -0.57 -16.93
CA ARG A 455 -23.70 -2.00 -17.16
C ARG A 455 -22.47 -2.76 -17.65
N ILE A 456 -21.69 -2.18 -18.57
CA ILE A 456 -20.43 -2.75 -19.06
C ILE A 456 -19.41 -2.87 -17.92
N LEU A 457 -19.34 -1.85 -17.06
CA LEU A 457 -18.50 -1.83 -15.86
C LEU A 457 -18.90 -2.91 -14.83
N HIS A 458 -20.20 -3.16 -14.63
CA HIS A 458 -20.67 -4.24 -13.74
C HIS A 458 -20.28 -5.64 -14.28
N THR A 459 -20.24 -5.81 -15.61
CA THR A 459 -19.84 -7.07 -16.24
C THR A 459 -18.33 -7.29 -16.21
N GLU A 460 -17.53 -6.23 -16.38
CA GLU A 460 -16.07 -6.28 -16.21
C GLU A 460 -15.66 -6.52 -14.75
N HIS A 461 -16.35 -5.90 -13.79
CA HIS A 461 -16.11 -6.10 -12.36
C HIS A 461 -16.44 -7.54 -11.91
N TYR A 462 -17.43 -8.18 -12.55
CA TYR A 462 -17.74 -9.61 -12.36
C TYR A 462 -16.70 -10.53 -13.03
N ARG A 463 -16.21 -10.20 -14.23
CA ARG A 463 -15.17 -10.98 -14.94
C ARG A 463 -13.80 -10.90 -14.26
N GLN A 464 -13.46 -9.79 -13.61
CA GLN A 464 -12.20 -9.66 -12.88
C GLN A 464 -12.20 -10.42 -11.54
N LEU A 465 -13.36 -10.61 -10.91
CA LEU A 465 -13.49 -11.40 -9.68
C LEU A 465 -13.53 -12.91 -9.95
N ASN A 466 -14.13 -13.33 -11.07
CA ASN A 466 -14.41 -14.75 -11.33
C ASN A 466 -13.63 -15.36 -12.52
N GLY A 467 -12.71 -14.60 -13.15
CA GLY A 467 -12.10 -14.99 -14.41
C GLY A 467 -13.10 -15.02 -15.58
N PRO A 468 -12.66 -15.21 -16.83
CA PRO A 468 -13.59 -15.56 -17.90
C PRO A 468 -14.25 -16.91 -17.54
N PRO A 469 -15.53 -17.12 -17.87
CA PRO A 469 -16.12 -18.46 -17.73
C PRO A 469 -15.24 -19.43 -18.50
N GLN A 470 -14.68 -20.42 -17.81
CA GLN A 470 -14.03 -21.53 -18.47
C GLN A 470 -15.12 -22.26 -19.27
N THR A 471 -15.17 -22.01 -20.58
CA THR A 471 -15.75 -22.97 -21.50
C THR A 471 -14.88 -24.21 -21.38
N SER A 472 -15.42 -25.25 -20.74
CA SER A 472 -14.84 -26.58 -20.71
C SER A 472 -14.54 -27.02 -22.16
N PRO A 473 -13.36 -27.58 -22.45
CA PRO A 473 -13.15 -28.22 -23.74
C PRO A 473 -14.08 -29.42 -23.87
N HIS A 474 -14.70 -29.59 -25.05
CA HIS A 474 -15.47 -30.79 -25.38
C HIS A 474 -14.60 -32.05 -25.18
N PRO A 475 -15.18 -33.17 -24.71
CA PRO A 475 -14.43 -34.37 -24.30
C PRO A 475 -13.95 -35.23 -25.48
N GLN A 476 -13.33 -34.64 -26.51
CA GLN A 476 -12.72 -35.38 -27.62
C GLN A 476 -11.26 -35.00 -27.93
N ASP A 477 -10.69 -33.96 -27.31
CA ASP A 477 -9.32 -33.50 -27.60
C ASP A 477 -8.36 -33.62 -26.39
N LEU A 478 -8.21 -34.83 -25.84
CA LEU A 478 -7.12 -35.16 -24.91
C LEU A 478 -6.15 -36.15 -25.58
N PRO A 479 -4.85 -35.83 -25.73
CA PRO A 479 -3.87 -36.77 -26.24
C PRO A 479 -3.61 -37.89 -25.23
N LYS A 480 -3.51 -39.13 -25.72
CA LYS A 480 -3.25 -40.35 -24.93
C LYS A 480 -1.93 -40.25 -24.15
N PRO A 481 -1.86 -40.71 -22.89
CA PRO A 481 -0.61 -40.78 -22.14
C PRO A 481 0.28 -41.92 -22.64
N LEU A 482 1.59 -41.65 -22.71
CA LEU A 482 2.64 -42.63 -23.00
C LEU A 482 2.78 -43.65 -21.86
N GLU A 483 2.79 -44.93 -22.20
CA GLU A 483 3.17 -46.04 -21.31
C GLU A 483 4.70 -46.11 -21.14
N LEU A 484 5.15 -46.22 -19.89
CA LEU A 484 6.52 -46.63 -19.53
C LEU A 484 6.43 -47.96 -18.75
N PRO A 485 7.33 -48.93 -18.97
CA PRO A 485 7.15 -50.29 -18.47
C PRO A 485 7.60 -50.47 -17.01
N ASP A 486 6.96 -51.47 -16.39
CA ASP A 486 7.13 -51.99 -15.02
C ASP A 486 8.58 -52.29 -14.61
N GLN A 487 8.92 -52.01 -13.34
CA GLN A 487 9.77 -52.89 -12.53
C GLN A 487 9.67 -52.60 -11.02
N GLN A 488 8.90 -53.47 -10.35
CA GLN A 488 9.25 -54.25 -9.15
C GLN A 488 9.84 -53.62 -7.87
N GLN A 489 9.16 -53.99 -6.77
CA GLN A 489 9.69 -54.46 -5.47
C GLN A 489 9.85 -53.51 -4.26
N HIS A 490 9.06 -53.87 -3.24
CA HIS A 490 9.31 -53.88 -1.79
C HIS A 490 9.38 -52.57 -0.97
N CYS A 491 8.36 -52.38 -0.12
CA CYS A 491 8.52 -51.89 1.25
C CYS A 491 7.66 -52.75 2.21
N PRO A 492 8.17 -53.18 3.38
CA PRO A 492 7.50 -54.14 4.24
C PRO A 492 6.49 -53.51 5.20
N HIS A 493 5.46 -54.29 5.50
CA HIS A 493 4.40 -54.08 6.46
C HIS A 493 4.84 -53.92 7.93
N ARG A 494 4.08 -53.12 8.69
CA ARG A 494 3.31 -53.56 9.89
C ARG A 494 2.29 -52.47 10.26
N LYS A 495 1.00 -52.63 9.90
CA LYS A 495 -0.10 -53.29 10.64
C LYS A 495 -0.24 -52.73 12.05
N LEU A 496 -1.36 -52.10 12.41
CA LEU A 496 -2.60 -52.73 12.91
C LEU A 496 -3.59 -51.58 13.18
N ARG A 497 -4.92 -51.66 13.09
CA ARG A 497 -5.94 -52.62 12.68
C ARG A 497 -7.25 -51.84 12.94
N LEU A 498 -8.25 -51.93 12.09
CA LEU A 498 -9.66 -52.14 12.48
C LEU A 498 -10.45 -52.46 11.20
N GLN A 499 -11.25 -53.51 11.29
CA GLN A 499 -11.91 -54.24 10.20
C GLN A 499 -13.36 -53.73 9.97
N PRO A 500 -14.00 -54.16 8.87
CA PRO A 500 -15.02 -53.40 8.14
C PRO A 500 -16.44 -53.97 8.31
N GLY A 501 -17.42 -53.28 7.72
CA GLY A 501 -18.71 -53.88 7.36
C GLY A 501 -19.55 -53.00 6.43
N ASN A 502 -19.58 -53.38 5.14
CA ASN A 502 -20.73 -53.52 4.22
C ASN A 502 -21.77 -52.36 4.15
N THR A 503 -22.27 -51.87 3.01
CA THR A 503 -22.23 -52.23 1.58
C THR A 503 -22.89 -51.04 0.86
N ILE A 504 -22.35 -50.55 -0.26
CA ILE A 504 -23.06 -49.59 -1.14
C ILE A 504 -23.18 -50.25 -2.50
N ASP A 505 -24.43 -50.41 -2.93
CA ASP A 505 -24.79 -50.85 -4.27
C ASP A 505 -25.90 -49.92 -4.80
N LYS A 506 -25.71 -49.46 -6.04
CA LYS A 506 -26.71 -48.86 -6.96
C LYS A 506 -27.19 -47.42 -6.70
N LEU A 507 -26.80 -46.49 -7.57
CA LEU A 507 -27.64 -46.01 -8.70
C LEU A 507 -26.98 -44.85 -9.47
N HIS A 508 -26.99 -44.98 -10.79
CA HIS A 508 -26.45 -44.08 -11.80
C HIS A 508 -27.50 -43.05 -12.28
N LYS A 509 -27.00 -41.89 -12.73
CA LYS A 509 -27.47 -41.00 -13.83
C LYS A 509 -28.88 -40.38 -13.75
N ILE A 510 -28.96 -39.03 -13.69
CA ILE A 510 -29.80 -38.16 -14.55
C ILE A 510 -29.12 -36.77 -14.70
N GLU A 511 -29.07 -36.24 -15.93
CA GLU A 511 -28.58 -34.91 -16.36
C GLU A 511 -29.65 -33.78 -16.17
N PRO A 512 -29.29 -32.49 -16.32
CA PRO A 512 -30.05 -31.35 -15.79
C PRO A 512 -30.92 -30.61 -16.83
N GLU A 513 -31.99 -29.94 -16.39
CA GLU A 513 -32.73 -28.91 -17.15
C GLU A 513 -33.22 -27.75 -16.25
N PRO A 514 -33.57 -26.57 -16.82
CA PRO A 514 -33.14 -25.26 -16.31
C PRO A 514 -34.21 -24.47 -15.52
N ILE A 515 -33.74 -23.53 -14.69
CA ILE A 515 -34.59 -22.62 -13.91
C ILE A 515 -35.12 -21.49 -14.80
N LYS A 516 -36.46 -21.41 -14.91
CA LYS A 516 -37.22 -20.24 -15.37
C LYS A 516 -37.85 -19.51 -14.18
N ASP A 517 -38.04 -18.21 -14.38
CA ASP A 517 -38.67 -17.23 -13.50
C ASP A 517 -40.02 -17.65 -12.89
N GLU A 518 -40.26 -17.26 -11.63
CA GLU A 518 -41.52 -16.70 -11.10
C GLU A 518 -41.31 -16.34 -9.61
N LEU A 519 -41.25 -15.06 -9.23
CA LEU A 519 -42.38 -14.22 -8.81
C LEU A 519 -43.30 -14.84 -7.74
N SER A 520 -43.26 -14.18 -6.58
CA SER A 520 -44.38 -13.92 -5.68
C SER A 520 -44.57 -14.81 -4.42
N LEU A 521 -44.85 -14.07 -3.34
CA LEU A 521 -45.74 -14.37 -2.22
C LEU A 521 -45.21 -15.15 -1.00
N ASN A 522 -45.02 -14.30 0.03
CA ASN A 522 -45.67 -14.38 1.35
C ASN A 522 -45.03 -15.18 2.49
N LYS A 523 -44.61 -14.38 3.48
CA LYS A 523 -45.09 -14.36 4.87
C LYS A 523 -44.91 -15.62 5.73
N ARG A 524 -44.20 -15.34 6.84
CA ARG A 524 -44.41 -15.82 8.23
C ARG A 524 -44.01 -17.26 8.53
N CYS A 525 -42.98 -17.39 9.36
CA CYS A 525 -42.99 -18.03 10.68
C CYS A 525 -41.58 -17.77 11.29
N SER A 526 -41.39 -16.79 12.17
CA SER A 526 -41.47 -16.90 13.64
C SER A 526 -40.68 -18.07 14.24
N ASN A 527 -39.63 -17.70 14.99
CA ASN A 527 -38.98 -18.43 16.09
C ASN A 527 -38.38 -19.82 15.78
N VAL A 528 -37.04 -19.90 15.70
CA VAL A 528 -36.13 -20.42 16.76
C VAL A 528 -34.73 -19.84 16.49
#